data_AF-A0A2M7CBK6-F1
#
_entry.id   AF-A0A2M7CBK6-F1
#
_cell.length_a   1.000
_cell.length_b   1.000
_cell.length_c   1.000
_cell.angle_alpha   90.00
_cell.angle_beta   90.00
_cell.angle_gamma   90.00
#
_symmetry.space_group_name_H-M   'P 1'
#
loop_
_entity.id
_entity.type
_entity.pdbx_description
1 polymer ?
#
loop_
_entity_poly.entity_id
_entity_poly.type
_entity_poly.pdbx_seq_one_letter_code
_entity_poly.pdbx_strand_id
1 'polypeptide(L)'
;MRNFSKKCSDHWGYEDPIYRFYHQSFKVYWLQDTTKEIVETLQALSPNLELNPKFLSIVNEGLGKKFKPEDNARWLENTRPILEAFFHARYFLEMAVKYGNELQYPPNMLPSGWASFLYLYNFYSPMV
;
A
#
# COMPACT_ATOMS: atom_id res chain seq x y z
N MET A 1 6.11 0.88 -13.33
CA MET A 1 5.86 1.68 -12.10
C MET A 1 5.18 3.03 -12.33
N ARG A 2 5.71 3.98 -13.13
CA ARG A 2 5.09 5.32 -13.28
C ARG A 2 3.62 5.31 -13.75
N ASN A 3 3.30 4.54 -14.79
CA ASN A 3 1.91 4.43 -15.27
C ASN A 3 0.98 3.77 -14.26
N PHE A 4 1.51 2.81 -13.49
CA PHE A 4 0.77 2.13 -12.45
C PHE A 4 0.52 3.02 -11.22
N SER A 5 1.50 3.85 -10.84
CA SER A 5 1.31 4.88 -9.81
C SER A 5 0.22 5.87 -10.19
N LYS A 6 0.10 6.27 -11.48
CA LYS A 6 -1.03 7.09 -11.94
C LYS A 6 -2.38 6.38 -11.77
N LYS A 7 -2.49 5.10 -12.12
CA LYS A 7 -3.70 4.28 -11.88
C LYS A 7 -4.08 4.27 -10.39
N CYS A 8 -3.09 4.12 -9.50
CA CYS A 8 -3.31 4.12 -8.04
C CYS A 8 -3.65 5.51 -7.46
N SER A 9 -3.69 6.56 -8.29
CA SER A 9 -4.00 7.94 -7.90
C SER A 9 -5.15 8.53 -8.71
N ASP A 10 -5.79 7.76 -9.59
CA ASP A 10 -6.87 8.23 -10.43
C ASP A 10 -8.26 8.07 -9.77
N HIS A 11 -9.29 8.51 -10.47
CA HIS A 11 -10.66 8.46 -9.99
C HIS A 11 -11.09 7.05 -9.55
N TRP A 12 -10.73 6.01 -10.30
CA TRP A 12 -11.19 4.64 -10.07
C TRP A 12 -10.31 3.89 -9.07
N GLY A 13 -9.01 4.15 -9.07
CA GLY A 13 -8.04 3.50 -8.18
C GLY A 13 -7.90 4.19 -6.82
N TYR A 14 -8.41 5.41 -6.66
CA TYR A 14 -8.24 6.19 -5.44
C TYR A 14 -9.52 6.92 -4.99
N GLU A 15 -10.04 7.83 -5.81
CA GLU A 15 -11.08 8.77 -5.35
C GLU A 15 -12.43 8.09 -5.06
N ASP A 16 -12.99 7.35 -6.02
CA ASP A 16 -14.26 6.63 -5.86
C ASP A 16 -14.21 5.67 -4.68
N PRO A 17 -13.28 4.68 -4.60
CA PRO A 17 -13.31 3.73 -3.49
C PRO A 17 -13.18 4.37 -2.09
N ILE A 18 -12.43 5.47 -1.95
CA ILE A 18 -12.32 6.20 -0.67
C ILE A 18 -13.60 6.96 -0.38
N TYR A 19 -14.18 7.65 -1.36
CA TYR A 19 -15.50 8.25 -1.19
C TYR A 19 -16.55 7.20 -0.79
N ARG A 20 -16.48 5.99 -1.35
CA ARG A 20 -17.39 4.87 -1.06
C ARG A 20 -17.26 4.34 0.36
N PHE A 21 -16.11 4.48 1.01
CA PHE A 21 -15.99 4.26 2.45
C PHE A 21 -16.93 5.16 3.24
N TYR A 22 -16.96 6.47 2.95
CA TYR A 22 -17.85 7.40 3.63
C TYR A 22 -19.34 7.21 3.27
N HIS A 23 -19.61 6.64 2.11
CA HIS A 23 -20.96 6.31 1.64
C HIS A 23 -21.43 4.90 2.07
N GLN A 24 -20.66 4.16 2.88
CA GLN A 24 -20.97 2.76 3.24
C GLN A 24 -21.28 1.85 2.03
N SER A 25 -20.49 1.99 0.96
CA SER A 25 -20.70 1.23 -0.27
C SER A 25 -19.65 0.13 -0.39
N PHE A 26 -20.10 -1.08 -0.77
CA PHE A 26 -19.26 -2.26 -0.98
C PHE A 26 -18.08 -2.02 -1.95
N LYS A 27 -18.14 -0.98 -2.78
CA LYS A 27 -17.04 -0.60 -3.68
C LYS A 27 -15.73 -0.28 -2.97
N VAL A 28 -15.74 0.05 -1.68
CA VAL A 28 -14.49 0.19 -0.89
C VAL A 28 -13.66 -1.10 -0.92
N TYR A 29 -14.29 -2.28 -1.04
CA TYR A 29 -13.62 -3.58 -1.09
C TYR A 29 -12.79 -3.76 -2.36
N TRP A 30 -13.02 -2.95 -3.41
CA TRP A 30 -12.23 -2.97 -4.65
C TRP A 30 -10.79 -2.48 -4.44
N LEU A 31 -10.51 -1.75 -3.35
CA LEU A 31 -9.13 -1.37 -2.99
C LEU A 31 -8.21 -2.58 -2.77
N GLN A 32 -8.76 -3.75 -2.45
CA GLN A 32 -7.99 -4.97 -2.24
C GLN A 32 -7.23 -5.38 -3.52
N ASP A 33 -7.87 -5.26 -4.69
CA ASP A 33 -7.23 -5.61 -5.97
C ASP A 33 -6.07 -4.67 -6.28
N THR A 34 -6.29 -3.36 -6.13
CA THR A 34 -5.23 -2.35 -6.30
C THR A 34 -4.11 -2.57 -5.27
N THR A 35 -4.44 -2.88 -4.02
CA THR A 35 -3.45 -3.16 -2.97
C THR A 35 -2.60 -4.37 -3.33
N LYS A 36 -3.21 -5.45 -3.83
CA LYS A 36 -2.50 -6.64 -4.29
C LYS A 36 -1.56 -6.32 -5.46
N GLU A 37 -2.04 -5.60 -6.48
CA GLU A 37 -1.20 -5.18 -7.62
C GLU A 37 -0.01 -4.31 -7.16
N ILE A 38 -0.20 -3.45 -6.14
CA ILE A 38 0.89 -2.66 -5.56
C ILE A 38 1.92 -3.55 -4.86
N VAL A 39 1.47 -4.46 -4.00
CA VAL A 39 2.36 -5.36 -3.25
C VAL A 39 3.14 -6.26 -4.20
N GLU A 40 2.50 -6.80 -5.25
CA GLU A 40 3.16 -7.58 -6.29
C GLU A 40 4.20 -6.75 -7.05
N THR A 41 3.87 -5.49 -7.39
CA THR A 41 4.81 -4.56 -8.05
C THR A 41 6.03 -4.27 -7.17
N LEU A 42 5.82 -4.04 -5.87
CA LEU A 42 6.90 -3.82 -4.91
C LEU A 42 7.76 -5.08 -4.77
N GLN A 43 7.14 -6.25 -4.58
CA GLN A 43 7.88 -7.51 -4.47
C GLN A 43 8.73 -7.81 -5.72
N ALA A 44 8.22 -7.48 -6.92
CA ALA A 44 8.93 -7.69 -8.17
C ALA A 44 10.21 -6.85 -8.33
N LEU A 45 10.37 -5.76 -7.56
CA LEU A 45 11.59 -4.95 -7.56
C LEU A 45 12.79 -5.68 -6.96
N SER A 46 12.55 -6.53 -5.97
CA SER A 46 13.58 -7.39 -5.38
C SER A 46 12.97 -8.74 -5.00
N PRO A 47 12.78 -9.65 -6.00
CA PRO A 47 12.03 -10.90 -5.80
C PRO A 47 12.62 -11.85 -4.76
N ASN A 48 13.90 -11.70 -4.46
CA ASN A 48 14.63 -12.56 -3.51
C ASN A 48 14.61 -12.03 -2.08
N LEU A 49 14.06 -10.84 -1.84
CA LEU A 49 13.95 -10.25 -0.51
C LEU A 49 12.51 -10.27 -0.04
N GLU A 50 12.31 -10.70 1.20
CA GLU A 50 11.01 -10.60 1.85
C GLU A 50 10.69 -9.14 2.16
N LEU A 51 9.45 -8.72 1.91
CA LEU A 51 8.95 -7.43 2.36
C LEU A 51 8.81 -7.41 3.89
N ASN A 52 8.83 -6.22 4.47
CA ASN A 52 8.83 -6.01 5.91
C ASN A 52 7.63 -6.71 6.58
N PRO A 53 7.85 -7.52 7.64
CA PRO A 53 6.78 -8.31 8.25
C PRO A 53 5.66 -7.45 8.86
N LYS A 54 5.97 -6.24 9.37
CA LYS A 54 4.95 -5.33 9.90
C LYS A 54 4.07 -4.78 8.77
N PHE A 55 4.68 -4.45 7.64
CA PHE A 55 3.94 -4.05 6.44
C PHE A 55 3.04 -5.18 5.93
N LEU A 56 3.57 -6.41 5.85
CA LEU A 56 2.79 -7.58 5.43
C LEU A 56 1.63 -7.89 6.39
N SER A 57 1.77 -7.69 7.70
CA SER A 57 0.66 -7.83 8.66
C SER A 57 -0.50 -6.89 8.30
N ILE A 58 -0.20 -5.60 8.11
CA ILE A 58 -1.22 -4.58 7.75
C ILE A 58 -1.90 -4.95 6.43
N VAL A 59 -1.12 -5.34 5.42
CA VAL A 59 -1.66 -5.78 4.13
C VAL A 59 -2.58 -6.98 4.29
N ASN A 60 -2.14 -8.02 5.01
CA ASN A 60 -2.92 -9.25 5.19
C ASN A 60 -4.22 -8.99 5.96
N GLU A 61 -4.23 -8.06 6.91
CA GLU A 61 -5.44 -7.66 7.64
C GLU A 61 -6.48 -6.96 6.75
N GLY A 62 -6.03 -6.26 5.70
CA GLY A 62 -6.89 -5.56 4.74
C GLY A 62 -7.30 -6.37 3.50
N LEU A 63 -6.67 -7.52 3.24
CA LEU A 63 -6.96 -8.38 2.09
C LEU A 63 -7.88 -9.56 2.43
N GLY A 64 -8.42 -10.20 1.38
CA GLY A 64 -9.28 -11.39 1.49
C GLY A 64 -10.67 -11.14 2.07
N LYS A 65 -11.04 -9.88 2.31
CA LYS A 65 -12.36 -9.49 2.83
C LYS A 65 -13.40 -9.66 1.74
N LYS A 66 -14.51 -10.31 2.08
CA LYS A 66 -15.70 -10.45 1.23
C LYS A 66 -16.81 -9.64 1.85
N PHE A 67 -17.39 -8.72 1.07
CA PHE A 67 -18.51 -7.92 1.53
C PHE A 67 -19.69 -8.82 1.90
N LYS A 68 -20.25 -8.56 3.08
CA LYS A 68 -21.53 -9.09 3.52
C LYS A 68 -22.44 -7.94 3.95
N PRO A 69 -23.76 -7.99 3.73
CA PRO A 69 -24.67 -6.94 4.19
C PRO A 69 -24.54 -6.61 5.69
N GLU A 70 -24.22 -7.61 6.51
CA GLU A 70 -24.01 -7.45 7.96
C GLU A 70 -22.79 -6.59 8.29
N ASP A 71 -21.84 -6.45 7.35
CA ASP A 71 -20.65 -5.63 7.56
C ASP A 71 -21.02 -4.16 7.78
N ASN A 72 -22.17 -3.70 7.26
CA ASN A 72 -22.69 -2.34 7.44
C ASN A 72 -22.92 -1.99 8.92
N ALA A 73 -23.30 -2.96 9.76
CA ALA A 73 -23.51 -2.74 11.19
C ALA A 73 -22.20 -2.44 11.95
N ARG A 74 -21.06 -2.90 11.42
CA ARG A 74 -19.71 -2.70 11.96
C ARG A 74 -18.79 -2.11 10.90
N TRP A 75 -19.31 -1.16 10.12
CA TRP A 75 -18.67 -0.67 8.89
C TRP A 75 -17.21 -0.26 9.10
N LEU A 76 -16.94 0.56 10.11
CA LEU A 76 -15.59 1.05 10.40
C LEU A 76 -14.63 -0.09 10.72
N GLU A 77 -15.04 -1.04 11.53
CA GLU A 77 -14.20 -2.17 11.92
C GLU A 77 -13.86 -3.06 10.72
N ASN A 78 -14.84 -3.30 9.85
CA ASN A 78 -14.67 -4.20 8.71
C ASN A 78 -13.88 -3.57 7.56
N THR A 79 -14.01 -2.24 7.37
CA THR A 79 -13.47 -1.57 6.18
C THR A 79 -12.21 -0.76 6.44
N ARG A 80 -11.96 -0.29 7.68
CA ARG A 80 -10.70 0.41 7.98
C ARG A 80 -9.44 -0.38 7.61
N PRO A 81 -9.34 -1.69 7.90
CA PRO A 81 -8.16 -2.47 7.48
C PRO A 81 -7.92 -2.45 5.97
N ILE A 82 -8.98 -2.40 5.16
CA ILE A 82 -8.87 -2.32 3.69
C ILE A 82 -8.21 -1.00 3.28
N LEU A 83 -8.64 0.12 3.88
CA LEU A 83 -8.03 1.42 3.61
C LEU A 83 -6.60 1.50 4.13
N GLU A 84 -6.36 1.02 5.35
CA GLU A 84 -5.02 1.04 5.98
C GLU A 84 -4.02 0.25 5.11
N ALA A 85 -4.39 -0.95 4.65
CA ALA A 85 -3.58 -1.74 3.71
C ALA A 85 -3.29 -0.98 2.42
N PHE A 86 -4.32 -0.39 1.80
CA PHE A 86 -4.15 0.38 0.57
C PHE A 86 -3.24 1.60 0.75
N PHE A 87 -3.45 2.40 1.79
CA PHE A 87 -2.66 3.61 2.03
C PHE A 87 -1.20 3.29 2.32
N HIS A 88 -0.91 2.25 3.11
CA HIS A 88 0.45 1.81 3.37
C HIS A 88 1.12 1.27 2.10
N ALA A 89 0.44 0.44 1.31
CA ALA A 89 0.96 -0.06 0.04
C ALA A 89 1.26 1.10 -0.92
N ARG A 90 0.32 2.04 -1.06
CA ARG A 90 0.47 3.20 -1.93
C ARG A 90 1.61 4.11 -1.50
N TYR A 91 1.77 4.36 -0.20
CA TYR A 91 2.89 5.12 0.33
C TYR A 91 4.24 4.55 -0.12
N PHE A 92 4.42 3.22 -0.02
CA PHE A 92 5.66 2.59 -0.46
C PHE A 92 5.85 2.65 -1.97
N LEU A 93 4.79 2.51 -2.76
CA LEU A 93 4.84 2.72 -4.21
C LEU A 93 5.24 4.16 -4.56
N GLU A 94 4.69 5.16 -3.86
CA GLU A 94 5.03 6.57 -4.04
C GLU A 94 6.51 6.82 -3.71
N MET A 95 7.03 6.26 -2.60
CA MET A 95 8.45 6.39 -2.25
C MET A 95 9.35 5.71 -3.29
N ALA A 96 8.96 4.53 -3.78
CA ALA A 96 9.67 3.83 -4.85
C ALA A 96 9.77 4.69 -6.13
N VAL A 97 8.65 5.25 -6.57
CA VAL A 97 8.58 6.09 -7.78
C VAL A 97 9.34 7.39 -7.59
N LYS A 98 9.14 8.07 -6.46
CA LYS A 98 9.79 9.35 -6.17
C LYS A 98 11.31 9.21 -6.18
N TYR A 99 11.85 8.35 -5.32
CA TYR A 99 13.31 8.23 -5.17
C TYR A 99 13.96 7.48 -6.34
N GLY A 100 13.25 6.59 -7.02
CA GLY A 100 13.73 6.01 -8.28
C GLY A 100 13.84 7.02 -9.42
N ASN A 101 13.21 8.21 -9.32
CA ASN A 101 13.38 9.31 -10.27
C ASN A 101 14.42 10.33 -9.80
N GLU A 102 14.53 10.57 -8.49
CA GLU A 102 15.39 11.61 -7.90
C GLU A 102 16.83 11.12 -7.66
N LEU A 103 17.04 9.85 -7.34
CA LEU A 103 18.35 9.30 -6.95
C LEU A 103 18.93 8.43 -8.07
N GLN A 104 20.16 8.77 -8.49
CA GLN A 104 20.98 7.91 -9.36
C GLN A 104 21.98 7.07 -8.56
N TYR A 105 22.41 7.58 -7.40
CA TYR A 105 23.39 6.96 -6.50
C TYR A 105 22.90 7.08 -5.04
N PRO A 106 23.39 6.22 -4.13
CA PRO A 106 23.06 6.33 -2.71
C PRO A 106 23.43 7.73 -2.16
N PRO A 107 22.51 8.43 -1.49
CA PRO A 107 22.78 9.76 -0.95
C PRO A 107 23.64 9.68 0.32
N ASN A 108 24.46 10.70 0.59
CA ASN A 108 25.29 10.77 1.81
C ASN A 108 24.45 10.83 3.10
N MET A 109 23.27 11.47 3.04
CA MET A 109 22.29 11.51 4.12
C MET A 109 20.98 10.95 3.58
N LEU A 110 20.43 9.93 4.24
CA LEU A 110 19.22 9.24 3.80
C LEU A 110 17.99 10.13 4.02
N PRO A 111 17.27 10.57 2.96
CA PRO A 111 15.96 11.17 3.13
C PRO A 111 15.01 10.15 3.78
N SER A 112 14.17 10.58 4.72
CA SER A 112 13.33 9.64 5.50
C SER A 112 12.45 8.75 4.62
N GLY A 113 11.90 9.26 3.51
CA GLY A 113 11.10 8.43 2.60
C GLY A 113 11.92 7.37 1.86
N TRP A 114 13.19 7.65 1.55
CA TRP A 114 14.09 6.66 0.97
C TRP A 114 14.46 5.62 2.02
N ALA A 115 14.77 6.06 3.25
CA ALA A 115 14.98 5.15 4.37
C ALA A 115 13.75 4.24 4.58
N SER A 116 12.53 4.78 4.63
CA SER A 116 11.30 3.98 4.75
C SER A 116 11.20 2.93 3.65
N PHE A 117 11.47 3.29 2.38
CA PHE A 117 11.48 2.32 1.28
C PHE A 117 12.56 1.24 1.44
N LEU A 118 13.73 1.55 2.00
CA LEU A 118 14.74 0.53 2.31
C LEU A 118 14.30 -0.39 3.46
N TYR A 119 13.61 0.15 4.47
CA TYR A 119 12.99 -0.63 5.55
C TYR A 119 11.94 -1.61 5.03
N LEU A 120 11.26 -1.29 3.93
CA LEU A 120 10.34 -2.22 3.27
C LEU A 120 11.04 -3.54 2.89
N TYR A 121 12.31 -3.52 2.51
CA TYR A 121 13.08 -4.73 2.16
C TYR A 121 14.01 -5.18 3.29
N ASN A 122 13.77 -4.73 4.52
CA ASN A 122 14.56 -5.10 5.70
C ASN A 122 16.06 -4.76 5.60
N PHE A 123 16.47 -3.82 4.72
CA PHE A 123 17.87 -3.41 4.57
C PHE A 123 18.45 -2.70 5.81
N TYR A 124 17.61 -2.33 6.77
CA TYR A 124 18.00 -1.71 8.03
C TYR A 124 17.18 -2.31 9.17
N SER A 125 17.45 -3.56 9.54
CA SER A 125 16.90 -4.10 10.79
C SER A 125 17.48 -3.30 11.96
N PRO A 126 16.65 -2.75 12.86
CA PRO A 126 17.16 -2.03 14.01
C PRO A 126 17.96 -3.00 14.90
N MET A 127 19.15 -2.57 15.30
CA MET A 127 19.74 -3.00 16.57
C MET A 127 18.80 -2.57 17.69
N VAL A 128 17.76 -3.36 17.96
CA VAL A 128 17.04 -3.33 19.25
C VAL A 128 17.55 -4.50 20.06
#